data_AF-A0K027-F1
#
_entry.id   AF-A0K027-F1
#
_cell.length_a   1.000
_cell.length_b   1.000
_cell.length_c   1.000
_cell.angle_alpha   90.00
_cell.angle_beta   90.00
_cell.angle_gamma   90.00
#
_symmetry.space_group_name_H-M   'P 1'
#
loop_
_entity.id
_entity.type
_entity.pdbx_description
1 polymer ?
#
loop_
_entity_poly.entity_id
_entity_poly.type
_entity_poly.pdbx_seq_one_letter_code
_entity_poly.pdbx_strand_id
1 'polypeptide(L)' 'MGIGDKIQNEAEHLGGKAKEAAGNATDNDRLRAEGQKDQVVADAKKVGENVKDEFKRD' A
#
# COMPACT_ATOMS: atom_id res chain seq x y z
N MET A 1 15.67 5.43 7.59
CA MET A 1 14.27 4.96 7.72
C MET A 1 13.73 5.48 9.06
N GLY A 2 13.09 6.64 9.05
CA GLY A 2 12.53 7.27 10.26
C GLY A 2 11.19 6.64 10.64
N ILE A 3 10.75 6.85 11.89
CA ILE A 3 9.45 6.38 12.39
C ILE A 3 8.29 6.87 11.49
N GLY A 4 8.43 8.05 10.89
CA GLY A 4 7.48 8.61 9.93
C GLY A 4 7.28 7.77 8.66
N ASP A 5 8.36 7.21 8.10
CA ASP A 5 8.28 6.37 6.88
C ASP A 5 7.47 5.09 7.15
N LYS A 6 7.71 4.45 8.30
CA LYS A 6 6.98 3.23 8.69
C LYS A 6 5.50 3.53 8.93
N ILE A 7 5.20 4.61 9.65
CA ILE A 7 3.82 5.02 9.94
C ILE A 7 3.09 5.37 8.65
N GLN A 8 3.73 6.10 7.73
CA GLN A 8 3.11 6.47 6.46
C GLN A 8 2.84 5.23 5.60
N ASN A 9 3.79 4.29 5.55
CA ASN A 9 3.61 3.05 4.81
C ASN A 9 2.53 2.13 5.44
N GLU A 10 2.38 2.12 6.76
CA GLU A 10 1.28 1.43 7.44
C GLU A 10 -0.06 2.14 7.24
N ALA A 11 -0.07 3.47 7.23
CA ALA A 11 -1.27 4.27 7.01
C ALA A 11 -1.81 4.11 5.58
N GLU A 12 -0.96 4.05 4.56
CA GLU A 12 -1.37 3.72 3.19
C GLU A 12 -1.97 2.30 3.12
N HIS A 13 -1.37 1.33 3.81
CA HIS A 13 -1.85 -0.05 3.86
C HIS A 13 -3.21 -0.16 4.57
N LEU A 14 -3.37 0.55 5.69
CA LEU A 14 -4.61 0.67 6.45
C LEU A 14 -5.69 1.39 5.63
N GLY A 15 -5.32 2.46 4.93
CA GLY A 15 -6.22 3.21 4.05
C GLY A 15 -6.76 2.36 2.90
N GLY A 16 -5.90 1.59 2.23
CA GLY A 16 -6.30 0.67 1.17
C GLY A 16 -7.26 -0.42 1.66
N LYS A 17 -6.96 -1.05 2.80
CA LYS A 17 -7.86 -2.03 3.44
C LYS A 17 -9.17 -1.41 3.91
N ALA A 18 -9.14 -0.18 4.43
CA ALA A 18 -10.33 0.53 4.85
C ALA A 18 -11.24 0.86 3.65
N LYS A 19 -10.67 1.30 2.51
CA LYS A 19 -11.43 1.49 1.26
C LYS A 19 -12.03 0.19 0.75
N GLU A 20 -11.29 -0.91 0.81
CA GLU A 20 -11.79 -2.22 0.38
C GLU A 20 -12.92 -2.73 1.30
N ALA A 21 -12.77 -2.57 2.61
CA ALA A 21 -13.80 -2.92 3.59
C ALA A 21 -15.04 -2.04 3.43
N ALA A 22 -14.87 -0.72 3.29
CA ALA A 22 -15.97 0.21 3.04
C ALA A 22 -16.67 -0.08 1.71
N GLY A 23 -15.91 -0.40 0.65
CA GLY A 23 -16.44 -0.81 -0.64
C GLY A 23 -17.23 -2.11 -0.58
N ASN A 24 -16.74 -3.11 0.14
CA ASN A 24 -17.50 -4.34 0.40
C ASN A 24 -18.78 -4.08 1.21
N ALA A 25 -18.70 -3.24 2.25
CA ALA A 25 -19.85 -2.95 3.11
C ALA A 25 -20.93 -2.10 2.42
N THR A 26 -20.56 -1.32 1.40
CA THR A 26 -21.47 -0.43 0.66
C THR A 26 -21.79 -0.92 -0.75
N ASP A 27 -21.35 -2.15 -1.11
CA ASP A 27 -21.41 -2.69 -2.48
C ASP A 27 -20.88 -1.71 -3.54
N ASN A 28 -19.84 -0.96 -3.19
CA ASN A 28 -19.20 0.01 -4.05
C ASN A 28 -17.92 -0.55 -4.66
N ASP A 29 -18.04 -1.04 -5.89
CA ASP A 29 -16.92 -1.61 -6.66
C ASP A 29 -15.76 -0.65 -6.86
N ARG A 30 -16.03 0.66 -6.93
CA ARG A 30 -14.98 1.66 -7.08
C ARG A 30 -14.11 1.75 -5.83
N LEU A 31 -14.71 1.77 -4.64
CA LEU A 31 -13.96 1.79 -3.37
C LEU A 31 -13.15 0.50 -3.17
N ARG A 32 -13.73 -0.66 -3.53
CA ARG A 32 -12.99 -1.93 -3.57
C ARG A 32 -11.77 -1.87 -4.49
N ALA A 33 -11.98 -1.43 -5.72
CA ALA A 33 -10.93 -1.36 -6.73
C ALA A 33 -9.84 -0.35 -6.33
N GLU A 34 -10.19 0.79 -5.74
CA GLU A 34 -9.21 1.74 -5.20
C GLU A 34 -8.41 1.13 -4.06
N GLY A 35 -9.05 0.44 -3.11
CA GLY A 35 -8.37 -0.22 -2.00
C GLY A 35 -7.39 -1.32 -2.43
N GLN A 36 -7.76 -2.11 -3.45
CA GLN A 36 -6.86 -3.12 -4.03
C GLN A 36 -5.72 -2.50 -4.84
N LYS A 37 -6.00 -1.44 -5.62
CA LYS A 37 -4.96 -0.72 -6.37
C LYS A 37 -3.92 -0.12 -5.44
N ASP A 38 -4.36 0.51 -4.35
CA ASP A 38 -3.45 1.11 -3.36
C ASP A 38 -2.54 0.05 -2.73
N GLN A 39 -3.08 -1.14 -2.41
CA GLN A 39 -2.29 -2.26 -1.89
C GLN A 39 -1.25 -2.76 -2.91
N VAL A 40 -1.66 -2.99 -4.16
CA VAL A 40 -0.76 -3.46 -5.23
C VAL A 40 0.38 -2.47 -5.50
N VAL A 41 0.07 -1.17 -5.52
CA VAL A 41 1.08 -0.13 -5.73
C VAL A 41 2.05 -0.07 -4.55
N ALA A 42 1.56 -0.19 -3.31
CA ALA A 42 2.39 -0.19 -2.12
C ALA A 42 3.33 -1.42 -2.08
N ASP A 43 2.84 -2.61 -2.40
CA ASP A 43 3.66 -3.82 -2.49
C ASP A 43 4.70 -3.71 -3.61
N ALA A 44 4.30 -3.22 -4.79
CA ALA A 44 5.22 -3.00 -5.90
C ALA A 44 6.33 -2.01 -5.54
N LYS A 45 6.00 -0.91 -4.83
CA LYS A 45 7.00 0.04 -4.30
C LYS A 45 7.95 -0.64 -3.33
N LYS A 46 7.44 -1.39 -2.35
CA LYS A 46 8.27 -2.12 -1.37
C LYS A 46 9.23 -3.09 -2.03
N VAL A 47 8.74 -3.89 -2.98
CA VAL A 47 9.57 -4.85 -3.72
C VAL A 47 10.61 -4.10 -4.56
N GLY A 48 10.21 -3.04 -5.26
CA GLY A 48 11.11 -2.22 -6.06
C GLY A 48 12.20 -1.53 -5.25
N GLU A 49 11.85 -0.98 -4.07
CA GLU A 49 12.81 -0.38 -3.15
C GLU A 49 13.75 -1.43 -2.55
N ASN A 50 13.24 -2.58 -2.11
CA ASN A 50 14.08 -3.67 -1.60
C ASN A 50 15.09 -4.14 -2.66
N VAL A 51 14.65 -4.40 -3.89
CA VAL A 51 15.53 -4.81 -5.00
C VAL A 51 16.56 -3.71 -5.29
N LYS A 52 16.15 -2.45 -5.28
CA LYS A 52 17.06 -1.32 -5.55
C LYS A 52 18.07 -1.10 -4.42
N ASP A 53 17.69 -1.25 -3.15
CA ASP A 53 18.59 -1.19 -2.00
C ASP A 53 19.61 -2.33 -2.03
N GLU A 54 19.18 -3.53 -2.42
CA GLU A 54 20.05 -4.70 -2.55
C GLU A 54 21.06 -4.53 -3.70
N PHE A 55 20.64 -3.91 -4.81
CA PHE A 55 21.52 -3.58 -5.94
C PHE A 55 22.42 -2.34 -5.71
N LYS A 56 22.04 -1.41 -4.83
CA LYS A 56 22.84 -0.21 -4.52
C LYS A 56 23.92 -0.43 -3.47
N ARG A 57 23.99 -1.62 -2.88
CA ARG A 57 24.99 -1.98 -1.86
C ARG A 57 26.31 -2.49 -2.43
N ASP A 58 26.48 -2.52 -3.75
CA ASP A 58 27.78 -2.66 -4.45
C ASP A 58 28.34 -1.29 -4.88
#